data_AF-A0A7C6KD82-F1
#
_entry.id   AF-A0A7C6KD82-F1
#
_cell.length_a   1.000
_cell.length_b   1.000
_cell.length_c   1.000
_cell.angle_alpha   90.00
_cell.angle_beta   90.00
_cell.angle_gamma   90.00
#
_symmetry.space_group_name_H-M   'P 1'
#
loop_
_entity.id
_entity.type
_entity.pdbx_description
1 polymer ?
#
loop_
_entity_poly.entity_id
_entity_poly.type
_entity_poly.pdbx_seq_one_letter_code
_entity_poly.pdbx_strand_id
1 'polypeptide(L)'
;MFGFFLDPSLTTPAQRIQIAATAEGQPKPVCIYFGSRRADALMQAATGEDILLFASGSAGGYEAGHFRLALSEPELAVAAFGAALPIGAVLAGGPANALRILIELIESDQSAGLYMGIDLMTTEVIVS
;
A
#
# COMPACT_ATOMS: atom_id res chain seq x y z
N MET A 1 -11.67 6.41 11.29
CA MET A 1 -11.71 5.53 10.11
C MET A 1 -10.34 5.56 9.49
N PHE A 2 -9.76 4.37 9.30
CA PHE A 2 -8.47 4.22 8.64
C PHE A 2 -8.64 4.31 7.13
N GLY A 3 -7.61 4.75 6.43
CA GLY A 3 -7.60 4.87 4.99
C GLY A 3 -6.21 5.16 4.44
N PHE A 4 -6.13 5.30 3.12
CA PHE A 4 -4.90 5.62 2.40
C PHE A 4 -4.84 7.11 2.04
N PHE A 5 -3.65 7.68 2.09
CA PHE A 5 -3.38 9.11 1.94
C PHE A 5 -2.11 9.35 1.12
N LEU A 6 -2.01 10.51 0.49
CA LEU A 6 -0.84 10.94 -0.28
C LEU A 6 0.20 11.68 0.56
N ASP A 7 -0.12 12.00 1.81
CA ASP A 7 0.75 12.74 2.73
C ASP A 7 0.81 12.10 4.13
N PRO A 8 1.94 12.23 4.85
CA PRO A 8 2.11 11.66 6.19
C PRO A 8 1.21 12.33 7.24
N SER A 9 0.66 13.52 6.97
CA SER A 9 -0.29 14.17 7.89
C SER A 9 -1.71 13.61 7.76
N LEU A 10 -1.92 12.64 6.86
CA LEU A 10 -3.20 11.98 6.58
C LEU A 10 -4.29 12.98 6.17
N THR A 11 -3.93 14.03 5.43
CA THR A 11 -4.86 15.12 5.09
C THR A 11 -5.45 15.00 3.69
N THR A 12 -4.77 14.29 2.79
CA THR A 12 -5.08 14.14 1.37
C THR A 12 -5.40 12.69 1.06
N PRO A 13 -6.69 12.27 1.06
CA PRO A 13 -7.06 10.89 0.77
C PRO A 13 -6.58 10.45 -0.62
N ALA A 14 -6.03 9.24 -0.70
CA ALA A 14 -5.65 8.61 -1.96
C ALA A 14 -6.90 8.02 -2.62
N GLN A 15 -7.58 8.82 -3.45
CA GLN A 15 -8.79 8.37 -4.17
C GLN A 15 -8.47 7.42 -5.33
N ARG A 16 -7.29 7.58 -5.94
CA ARG A 16 -6.75 6.72 -6.99
C ARG A 16 -5.24 6.67 -6.84
N ILE A 17 -4.70 5.47 -6.72
CA ILE A 17 -3.26 5.25 -6.77
C ILE A 17 -2.87 5.13 -8.25
N GLN A 18 -1.87 5.89 -8.64
CA GLN A 18 -1.31 5.89 -9.98
C GLN A 18 0.16 5.54 -9.90
N ILE A 19 0.63 4.60 -10.73
CA ILE A 19 2.05 4.26 -10.85
C ILE A 19 2.47 4.49 -12.30
N ALA A 20 3.56 5.23 -12.48
CA ALA A 20 4.20 5.36 -13.78
C ALA A 20 5.14 4.17 -13.97
N ALA A 21 4.92 3.36 -15.00
CA ALA A 21 5.91 2.41 -15.46
C ALA A 21 6.78 3.06 -16.53
N THR A 22 8.07 2.73 -16.52
CA THR A 22 9.04 3.26 -17.47
C THR A 22 9.63 2.11 -18.29
N ALA A 23 9.63 2.26 -19.63
CA ALA A 23 10.13 1.24 -20.56
C ALA A 23 11.63 0.92 -20.39
N GLU A 24 12.43 1.86 -19.88
CA GLU A 24 13.90 1.73 -19.81
C GLU A 24 14.49 2.08 -18.43
N GLY A 25 13.70 1.98 -17.36
CA GLY A 25 14.11 2.40 -16.02
C GLY A 25 13.72 1.44 -14.92
N GLN A 26 14.43 1.52 -13.79
CA GLN A 26 13.96 0.88 -12.55
C GLN A 26 12.56 1.43 -12.23
N PRO A 27 11.57 0.56 -12.00
CA PRO A 27 10.22 1.02 -11.71
C PRO A 27 10.28 1.94 -10.49
N LYS A 28 9.70 3.14 -10.60
CA LYS A 28 9.75 4.11 -9.51
C LYS A 28 8.62 3.77 -8.54
N PRO A 29 8.93 3.41 -7.27
CA PRO A 29 7.88 3.15 -6.32
C PRO A 29 7.09 4.42 -6.03
N VAL A 30 5.80 4.22 -5.82
CA VAL A 30 4.90 5.26 -5.33
C VAL A 30 4.80 5.13 -3.81
N CYS A 31 4.87 6.28 -3.15
CA CYS A 31 4.76 6.38 -1.72
C CYS A 31 3.35 6.83 -1.35
N ILE A 32 2.69 6.05 -0.51
CA ILE A 32 1.42 6.41 0.12
C ILE A 32 1.52 6.22 1.63
N TYR A 33 0.51 6.68 2.34
CA TYR A 33 0.43 6.56 3.79
C TYR A 33 -0.87 5.90 4.21
N PHE A 34 -0.81 4.94 5.12
CA PHE A 34 -1.98 4.30 5.72
C PHE A 34 -2.11 4.72 7.18
N GLY A 35 -3.33 5.05 7.60
CA GLY A 35 -3.58 5.44 8.97
C GLY A 35 -4.96 6.06 9.17
N SER A 36 -5.17 6.67 10.35
CA SER A 36 -6.37 7.41 10.71
C SER A 36 -5.99 8.77 11.28
N ARG A 37 -6.71 9.83 10.92
CA ARG A 37 -6.52 11.17 11.54
C ARG A 37 -6.95 11.22 13.01
N ARG A 38 -7.85 10.30 13.39
CA ARG A 38 -8.39 10.19 14.75
C ARG A 38 -7.35 9.55 15.66
N ALA A 39 -6.86 10.29 16.65
CA ALA A 39 -5.85 9.81 17.60
C ALA A 39 -6.40 8.76 18.58
N ASP A 40 -7.73 8.71 18.76
CA ASP A 40 -8.44 7.73 19.58
C ASP A 40 -8.76 6.42 18.82
N ALA A 41 -8.56 6.41 17.49
CA ALA A 41 -8.89 5.24 16.68
C ALA A 41 -7.87 4.12 16.90
N LEU A 42 -8.35 2.88 16.83
CA LEU A 42 -7.51 1.70 16.92
C LEU A 42 -7.94 0.70 15.84
N MET A 43 -6.98 0.14 15.13
CA MET A 43 -7.21 -0.97 14.20
C MET A 43 -6.46 -2.20 14.71
N GLN A 44 -7.13 -3.33 14.74
CA GLN A 44 -6.56 -4.60 15.20
C GLN A 44 -6.92 -5.72 14.21
N ALA A 45 -6.03 -6.69 14.05
CA ALA A 45 -6.36 -7.88 13.29
C ALA A 45 -7.49 -8.66 13.97
N ALA A 46 -8.47 -9.12 13.18
CA ALA A 46 -9.57 -9.93 13.71
C ALA A 46 -9.11 -11.32 14.18
N THR A 47 -8.02 -11.83 13.61
CA THR A 47 -7.50 -13.20 13.84
C THR A 47 -6.44 -13.27 14.95
N GLY A 48 -5.97 -12.13 15.47
CA GLY A 48 -4.86 -12.07 16.44
C GLY A 48 -3.45 -12.20 15.83
N GLU A 49 -3.35 -12.32 14.50
CA GLU A 49 -2.09 -12.25 13.74
C GLU A 49 -1.80 -10.81 13.26
N ASP A 50 -0.80 -10.62 12.40
CA ASP A 50 -0.57 -9.33 11.76
C ASP A 50 -1.68 -8.99 10.75
N ILE A 51 -2.03 -7.70 10.67
CA ILE A 51 -2.82 -7.20 9.56
C ILE A 51 -1.94 -7.28 8.31
N LEU A 52 -2.45 -7.88 7.24
CA LEU A 52 -1.73 -7.99 5.98
C LEU A 52 -2.34 -7.05 4.94
N LEU A 53 -1.48 -6.35 4.21
CA LEU A 53 -1.86 -5.48 3.11
C LEU A 53 -1.53 -6.14 1.76
N PHE A 54 -2.46 -6.05 0.82
CA PHE A 54 -2.34 -6.58 -0.54
C PHE A 54 -2.56 -5.47 -1.56
N ALA A 55 -1.89 -5.59 -2.72
CA ALA A 55 -2.11 -4.75 -3.88
C ALA A 55 -2.58 -5.57 -5.07
N SER A 56 -3.51 -5.01 -5.84
CA SER A 56 -3.95 -5.57 -7.12
C SER A 56 -4.37 -4.45 -8.07
N GLY A 57 -4.46 -4.75 -9.36
CA GLY A 57 -5.14 -3.90 -10.34
C GLY A 57 -6.65 -4.06 -10.27
N SER A 58 -7.37 -2.98 -10.55
CA SER A 58 -8.82 -2.97 -10.70
C SER A 58 -9.26 -3.63 -12.03
N ALA A 59 -10.40 -4.33 -12.01
CA ALA A 59 -11.21 -4.74 -13.17
C ALA A 59 -10.45 -5.19 -14.45
N GLY A 60 -9.48 -6.12 -14.32
CA GLY A 60 -8.71 -6.66 -15.45
C GLY A 60 -7.36 -5.97 -15.69
N GLY A 61 -6.91 -5.11 -14.76
CA GLY A 61 -5.52 -4.67 -14.66
C GLY A 61 -4.59 -5.77 -14.14
N TYR A 62 -3.39 -5.38 -13.67
CA TYR A 62 -2.39 -6.34 -13.21
C TYR A 62 -2.85 -7.18 -12.02
N GLU A 63 -2.49 -8.45 -12.03
CA GLU A 63 -2.66 -9.34 -10.88
C GLU A 63 -1.71 -8.95 -9.74
N ALA A 64 -2.02 -9.40 -8.52
CA ALA A 64 -1.20 -9.13 -7.34
C ALA A 64 0.29 -9.49 -7.54
N GLY A 65 0.57 -10.53 -8.33
CA GLY A 65 1.92 -10.99 -8.67
C GLY A 65 2.80 -9.99 -9.41
N HIS A 66 2.28 -8.84 -9.83
CA HIS A 66 3.07 -7.76 -10.45
C HIS A 66 3.51 -6.69 -9.47
N PHE A 67 3.03 -6.72 -8.23
CA PHE A 67 3.28 -5.67 -7.25
C PHE A 67 4.29 -6.10 -6.19
N ARG A 68 5.09 -5.13 -5.73
CA ARG A 68 5.89 -5.24 -4.51
C ARG A 68 5.44 -4.17 -3.52
N LEU A 69 5.35 -4.56 -2.26
CA LEU A 69 4.95 -3.71 -1.14
C LEU A 69 6.03 -3.72 -0.07
N ALA A 70 6.33 -2.57 0.52
CA ALA A 70 7.29 -2.45 1.62
C ALA A 70 7.07 -1.17 2.45
N LEU A 71 7.64 -1.09 3.65
CA LEU A 71 7.61 0.12 4.49
C LEU A 71 8.84 1.02 4.24
N SER A 72 9.90 0.46 3.66
CA SER A 72 11.13 1.17 3.32
C SER A 72 11.73 0.72 1.98
N GLU A 73 12.62 1.54 1.41
CA GLU A 73 13.28 1.23 0.12
C GLU A 73 14.19 -0.02 0.19
N PRO A 74 14.99 -0.24 1.27
CA PRO A 74 15.75 -1.48 1.40
C PRO A 74 14.87 -2.73 1.46
N GLU A 75 13.72 -2.65 2.14
CA GLU A 75 12.73 -3.74 2.17
C GLU A 75 12.11 -3.97 0.80
N LEU A 76 11.79 -2.90 0.06
CA LEU A 76 11.22 -3.00 -1.28
C LEU A 76 12.15 -3.73 -2.25
N ALA A 77 13.46 -3.49 -2.16
CA ALA A 77 14.45 -4.10 -3.02
C ALA A 77 14.50 -5.63 -2.88
N VAL A 78 14.14 -6.16 -1.71
CA VAL A 78 14.14 -7.60 -1.40
C VAL A 78 12.73 -8.20 -1.30
N ALA A 79 11.68 -7.38 -1.36
CA ALA A 79 10.30 -7.82 -1.29
C ALA A 79 9.97 -8.75 -2.46
N ALA A 80 9.31 -9.86 -2.16
CA ALA A 80 8.83 -10.78 -3.18
C ALA A 80 7.59 -10.21 -3.89
N PHE A 81 7.48 -10.51 -5.17
CA PHE A 81 6.31 -10.14 -5.97
C PHE A 81 5.03 -10.80 -5.46
N GLY A 82 3.95 -10.02 -5.37
CA GLY A 82 2.65 -10.45 -4.86
C GLY A 82 2.63 -10.83 -3.39
N ALA A 83 3.72 -10.62 -2.65
CA ALA A 83 3.75 -10.87 -1.23
C ALA A 83 2.87 -9.85 -0.49
N ALA A 84 2.12 -10.35 0.48
CA ALA A 84 1.39 -9.50 1.41
C ALA A 84 2.38 -8.75 2.31
N LEU A 85 2.10 -7.48 2.59
CA LEU A 85 2.89 -6.66 3.51
C LEU A 85 2.28 -6.73 4.92
N PRO A 86 2.92 -7.37 5.90
CA PRO A 86 2.49 -7.26 7.28
C PRO A 86 2.70 -5.83 7.79
N ILE A 87 1.64 -5.25 8.36
CA ILE A 87 1.66 -3.90 8.95
C ILE A 87 1.49 -3.91 10.47
N GLY A 88 1.63 -5.09 11.08
CA GLY A 88 1.49 -5.31 12.53
C GLY A 88 0.09 -5.72 12.95
N ALA A 89 -0.02 -6.34 14.13
CA ALA A 89 -1.28 -6.83 14.70
C ALA A 89 -2.20 -5.70 15.23
N VAL A 90 -1.62 -4.56 15.63
CA VAL A 90 -2.34 -3.41 16.19
C VAL A 90 -1.76 -2.12 15.64
N LEU A 91 -2.64 -1.24 15.16
CA LEU A 91 -2.30 0.08 14.65
C LEU A 91 -3.08 1.17 15.40
N ALA A 92 -2.32 2.05 16.05
CA ALA A 92 -2.86 3.25 16.66
C ALA A 92 -3.20 4.29 15.57
N GLY A 93 -4.28 5.02 15.79
CA GLY A 93 -4.64 6.18 14.98
C GLY A 93 -3.81 7.42 15.34
N GLY A 94 -4.04 8.50 14.61
CA GLY A 94 -3.31 9.76 14.69
C GLY A 94 -2.20 9.86 13.63
N PRO A 95 -1.94 11.06 13.07
CA PRO A 95 -0.91 11.24 12.03
C PRO A 95 0.51 10.81 12.44
N ALA A 96 0.83 10.85 13.74
CA ALA A 96 2.12 10.37 14.25
C ALA A 96 2.33 8.86 14.05
N ASN A 97 1.25 8.10 13.85
CA ASN A 97 1.24 6.66 13.62
C ASN A 97 0.97 6.31 12.15
N ALA A 98 1.08 7.28 11.24
CA ALA A 98 0.94 7.03 9.80
C ALA A 98 2.02 6.06 9.31
N LEU A 99 1.60 4.97 8.67
CA LEU A 99 2.52 4.03 8.06
C LEU A 99 2.82 4.44 6.62
N ARG A 100 4.11 4.62 6.32
CA ARG A 100 4.58 4.77 4.94
C ARG A 100 4.48 3.41 4.24
N ILE A 101 3.91 3.37 3.05
CA ILE A 101 3.86 2.20 2.19
C ILE A 101 4.45 2.60 0.83
N LEU A 102 5.42 1.81 0.38
CA LEU A 102 5.97 1.86 -0.96
C LEU A 102 5.31 0.78 -1.81
N ILE A 103 4.86 1.18 -2.99
CA ILE A 103 4.23 0.30 -3.97
C ILE A 103 5.01 0.40 -5.26
N GLU A 104 5.51 -0.73 -5.74
CA GLU A 104 6.17 -0.83 -7.02
C GLU A 104 5.39 -1.79 -7.92
N LEU A 105 5.17 -1.38 -9.16
CA LEU A 105 4.60 -2.22 -10.21
C LEU A 105 5.71 -2.63 -11.15
N ILE A 106 5.81 -3.94 -11.43
CA ILE A 106 6.72 -4.47 -12.44
C ILE A 106 5.93 -5.07 -13.58
N GLU A 107 6.26 -4.54 -14.75
CA GLU A 107 5.70 -4.97 -16.00
C GLU A 107 6.70 -5.84 -16.76
N SER A 108 6.23 -6.98 -17.24
CA SER A 108 7.05 -7.94 -17.99
C SER A 108 7.26 -7.55 -19.46
N ASP A 109 6.45 -6.65 -20.02
CA ASP A 109 6.48 -6.27 -21.44
C ASP A 109 7.15 -4.92 -21.74
N GLN A 110 7.65 -4.23 -20.71
CA GLN A 110 8.35 -2.94 -20.80
C GLN A 110 7.53 -1.81 -21.46
N SER A 111 6.20 -1.87 -21.42
CA SER A 111 5.40 -0.78 -21.98
C SER A 111 5.36 0.44 -21.04
N ALA A 112 5.90 1.58 -21.47
CA ALA A 112 5.85 2.80 -20.66
C ALA A 112 4.40 3.31 -20.59
N GLY A 113 3.93 3.64 -19.38
CA GLY A 113 2.55 4.06 -19.19
C GLY A 113 2.24 4.62 -17.81
N LEU A 114 1.14 5.37 -17.72
CA LEU A 114 0.52 5.73 -16.44
C LEU A 114 -0.56 4.72 -16.14
N TYR A 115 -0.33 3.89 -15.13
CA TYR A 115 -1.30 2.92 -14.66
C TYR A 115 -2.14 3.52 -13.55
N MET A 116 -3.46 3.42 -13.71
CA MET A 116 -4.45 3.91 -12.77
C MET A 116 -5.29 2.76 -12.25
N GLY A 117 -5.81 2.90 -11.03
CA GLY A 117 -6.74 1.93 -10.47
C GLY A 117 -6.03 0.75 -9.83
N ILE A 118 -5.02 1.04 -9.01
CA ILE A 118 -4.45 0.07 -8.08
C ILE A 118 -5.30 0.10 -6.82
N ASP A 119 -5.76 -1.07 -6.43
CA ASP A 119 -6.55 -1.30 -5.23
C ASP A 119 -5.65 -1.84 -4.12
N LEU A 120 -5.92 -1.38 -2.90
CA LEU A 120 -5.27 -1.84 -1.69
C LEU A 120 -6.30 -2.38 -0.72
N MET A 121 -6.01 -3.55 -0.18
CA MET A 121 -6.92 -4.27 0.69
C MET A 121 -6.16 -4.81 1.90
N THR A 122 -6.79 -4.74 3.07
CA THR A 122 -6.29 -5.41 4.27
C THR A 122 -6.98 -6.74 4.49
N THR A 123 -6.41 -7.60 5.32
CA THR A 123 -7.16 -8.68 5.98
C THR A 123 -8.33 -8.13 6.80
N GLU A 124 -9.15 -9.02 7.34
CA GLU A 124 -10.23 -8.65 8.24
C GLU A 124 -9.69 -7.98 9.51
N VAL A 125 -10.26 -6.80 9.80
CA VAL A 125 -9.82 -5.93 10.89
C VAL A 125 -11.01 -5.47 11.72
N ILE A 126 -10.75 -5.27 13.00
CA ILE A 126 -11.66 -4.62 13.94
C ILE A 126 -11.18 -3.19 14.12
N VAL A 127 -12.08 -2.23 13.94
CA VAL A 127 -11.78 -0.80 14.09
C VAL A 127 -12.67 -0.20 15.18
N SER A 128 -12.07 0.44 16.17
CA SER A 128 -12.75 1.20 17.23
C SER A 128 -12.39 2.68 17.22
#